data_AF-A0AAE3WGJ7-F1
#
_entry.id   AF-A0AAE3WGJ7-F1
#
_cell.length_a   1.000
_cell.length_b   1.000
_cell.length_c   1.000
_cell.angle_alpha   90.00
_cell.angle_beta   90.00
_cell.angle_gamma   90.00
#
_symmetry.space_group_name_H-M   'P 1'
#
loop_
_entity.id
_entity.type
_entity.pdbx_description
1 polymer ?
#
loop_
_entity_poly.entity_id
_entity_poly.type
_entity_poly.pdbx_seq_one_letter_code
_entity_poly.pdbx_strand_id
1 'polypeptide(L)'
;MPPRPPSDSAWPVVARDLSALPGPDCLGVHPVGSTAVPGLPAKPLIDLQPVVSMLDGLDAARPALGAAGDKWMGTFGLPNRRHLRRDARSRTACAAAKARCLAACPDDHAAHGDCKSVPIDARETRAPRESPAL
;
A
#
# COMPACT_ATOMS: atom_id res chain seq x y z
N MET A 1 14.17 -24.57 0.46
CA MET A 1 13.53 -23.28 0.10
C MET A 1 12.05 -23.56 -0.09
N PRO A 2 11.14 -22.98 0.70
CA PRO A 2 9.71 -23.20 0.48
C PRO A 2 9.32 -22.64 -0.91
N PRO A 3 8.35 -23.27 -1.60
CA PRO A 3 7.91 -22.81 -2.92
C PRO A 3 7.34 -21.39 -2.81
N ARG A 4 7.73 -20.53 -3.75
CA ARG A 4 7.16 -19.18 -3.87
C ARG A 4 5.67 -19.33 -4.21
N PRO A 5 4.74 -18.70 -3.46
CA PRO A 5 3.33 -18.75 -3.83
C PRO A 5 3.15 -18.02 -5.19
N PRO A 6 2.25 -18.51 -6.06
CA PRO A 6 2.03 -17.87 -7.34
C PRO A 6 1.59 -16.43 -7.13
N SER A 7 2.14 -15.50 -7.93
CA SER A 7 1.56 -14.19 -8.13
C SER A 7 0.10 -14.38 -8.45
N ASP A 8 -0.80 -13.85 -7.62
CA ASP A 8 -2.21 -14.04 -7.88
C ASP A 8 -2.57 -13.28 -9.16
N SER A 9 -2.98 -14.00 -10.20
CA SER A 9 -3.53 -13.41 -11.43
C SER A 9 -4.77 -12.55 -11.12
N ALA A 10 -5.34 -12.70 -9.92
CA ALA A 10 -6.33 -11.82 -9.34
C ALA A 10 -5.71 -10.59 -8.62
N TRP A 11 -4.59 -10.04 -9.11
CA TRP A 11 -4.18 -8.66 -8.79
C TRP A 11 -4.76 -7.63 -9.78
N PRO A 12 -6.06 -7.66 -10.19
CA PRO A 12 -6.55 -6.61 -11.05
C PRO A 12 -6.62 -5.36 -10.18
N VAL A 13 -5.78 -4.40 -10.54
CA VAL A 13 -6.19 -3.03 -10.84
C VAL A 13 -7.45 -2.62 -10.07
N VAL A 14 -7.35 -2.50 -8.74
CA VAL A 14 -8.31 -1.68 -7.99
C VAL A 14 -7.86 -0.24 -8.19
N ALA A 15 -7.92 0.24 -9.43
CA ALA A 15 -7.81 1.66 -9.71
C ALA A 15 -9.09 2.28 -9.16
N ARG A 16 -8.96 2.95 -8.01
CA ARG A 16 -10.07 3.75 -7.51
C ARG A 16 -10.33 4.86 -8.51
N ASP A 17 -11.56 4.97 -8.96
CA ASP A 17 -12.01 6.15 -9.68
C ASP A 17 -11.99 7.36 -8.73
N LEU A 18 -11.06 8.26 -8.97
CA LEU A 18 -10.95 9.51 -8.22
C LEU A 18 -11.73 10.64 -8.87
N SER A 19 -12.25 10.46 -10.09
CA SER A 19 -13.08 11.47 -10.77
C SER A 19 -14.40 11.73 -10.04
N ALA A 20 -14.87 10.74 -9.27
CA ALA A 20 -16.08 10.86 -8.45
C ALA A 20 -15.88 11.67 -7.16
N LEU A 21 -14.64 12.04 -6.81
CA LEU A 21 -14.38 12.92 -5.68
C LEU A 21 -14.56 14.38 -6.12
N PRO A 22 -15.03 15.27 -5.25
CA PRO A 22 -15.10 16.70 -5.54
C PRO A 22 -13.73 17.35 -5.43
N GLY A 23 -13.29 18.09 -6.45
CA GLY A 23 -12.02 18.84 -6.45
C GLY A 23 -10.80 18.21 -7.16
N PRO A 24 -10.63 16.89 -7.33
CA PRO A 24 -9.57 16.32 -8.14
C PRO A 24 -9.96 16.32 -9.61
N ASP A 25 -9.32 17.19 -10.38
CA ASP A 25 -9.21 17.04 -11.83
C ASP A 25 -8.17 15.94 -12.12
N CYS A 26 -8.61 14.69 -11.92
CA CYS A 26 -7.80 13.49 -12.01
C CYS A 26 -7.61 13.12 -13.49
N LEU A 27 -6.38 13.30 -13.98
CA LEU A 27 -5.98 13.01 -15.35
C LEU A 27 -5.77 11.51 -15.59
N GLY A 28 -5.52 10.73 -14.52
CA GLY A 28 -5.36 9.28 -14.60
C GLY A 28 -4.94 8.66 -13.28
N VAL A 29 -5.06 7.33 -13.17
CA VAL A 29 -4.62 6.56 -12.01
C VAL A 29 -3.79 5.39 -12.49
N HIS A 30 -2.55 5.30 -12.02
CA HIS A 30 -1.63 4.24 -12.39
C HIS A 30 -1.39 3.30 -11.21
N PRO A 31 -1.56 1.97 -11.36
CA PRO A 31 -1.04 1.03 -10.38
C PRO A 31 0.49 1.09 -10.40
N VAL A 32 1.09 1.15 -9.21
CA VAL A 32 2.55 1.22 -9.03
C VAL A 32 3.01 0.22 -7.98
N GLY A 33 4.32 0.03 -7.87
CA GLY A 33 4.90 -0.94 -6.95
C GLY A 33 4.88 -2.36 -7.50
N SER A 34 5.30 -3.30 -6.67
CA SER A 34 5.45 -4.71 -7.08
C SER A 34 4.10 -5.37 -7.39
N THR A 35 3.00 -4.81 -6.90
CA THR A 35 1.64 -5.26 -7.22
C THR A 35 1.16 -4.90 -8.62
N ALA A 36 1.84 -3.99 -9.30
CA ALA A 36 1.55 -3.64 -10.67
C ALA A 36 2.27 -4.55 -11.70
N VAL A 37 3.17 -5.43 -11.27
CA VAL A 37 3.96 -6.30 -12.16
C VAL A 37 3.34 -7.71 -12.18
N PRO A 38 2.73 -8.14 -13.30
CA PRO A 38 2.21 -9.50 -13.43
C PRO A 38 3.33 -10.53 -13.24
N GLY A 39 3.05 -11.61 -12.51
CA GLY A 39 4.05 -12.67 -12.30
C GLY A 39 5.01 -12.44 -11.14
N LEU A 40 5.05 -11.23 -10.55
CA LEU A 40 6.01 -10.90 -9.50
C LEU A 40 5.46 -11.25 -8.10
N PRO A 41 6.12 -12.14 -7.33
CA PRO A 41 5.76 -12.36 -5.93
C PRO A 41 5.94 -11.07 -5.15
N ALA A 42 4.91 -10.66 -4.43
CA ALA A 42 4.98 -9.46 -3.63
C ALA A 42 3.99 -9.46 -2.47
N LYS A 43 4.20 -8.49 -1.58
CA LYS A 43 3.32 -8.25 -0.46
C LYS A 43 1.95 -7.77 -0.96
N PRO A 44 0.85 -8.12 -0.28
CA PRO A 44 -0.51 -7.73 -0.67
C PRO A 44 -0.80 -6.26 -0.32
N LEU A 45 -0.04 -5.34 -0.90
CA LEU A 45 -0.17 -3.89 -0.75
C LEU A 45 -0.29 -3.26 -2.13
N ILE A 46 -1.48 -2.73 -2.41
CA ILE A 46 -1.76 -2.02 -3.65
C ILE A 46 -1.30 -0.58 -3.46
N ASP A 47 -0.32 -0.15 -4.26
CA ASP A 47 0.08 1.25 -4.34
C ASP A 47 -0.51 1.84 -5.64
N LEU A 48 -1.15 3.01 -5.54
CA LEU A 48 -1.73 3.74 -6.67
C LEU A 48 -1.06 5.11 -6.77
N GLN A 49 -0.84 5.56 -7.99
CA GLN A 49 -0.36 6.91 -8.31
C GLN A 49 -1.37 7.64 -9.18
N PRO A 50 -2.29 8.40 -8.56
CA PRO A 50 -3.13 9.36 -9.26
C PRO A 50 -2.32 10.52 -9.80
N VAL A 51 -2.64 10.96 -11.01
CA VAL A 51 -2.16 12.20 -11.62
C VAL A 51 -3.30 13.19 -11.58
N VAL A 52 -3.07 14.35 -11.00
CA VAL A 52 -4.03 15.46 -10.94
C VAL A 52 -3.43 16.68 -11.62
N SER A 53 -4.27 17.52 -12.23
CA SER A 53 -3.79 18.75 -12.86
C SER A 53 -3.27 19.76 -11.83
N MET A 54 -3.90 19.84 -10.65
CA MET A 54 -3.56 20.77 -9.57
C MET A 54 -3.69 20.10 -8.19
N LEU A 55 -2.72 20.36 -7.30
CA LEU A 55 -2.74 19.81 -5.93
C LEU A 55 -3.75 20.50 -5.02
N ASP A 56 -4.07 21.77 -5.27
CA ASP A 56 -5.02 22.54 -4.44
C ASP A 56 -6.42 21.90 -4.45
N GLY A 57 -6.84 21.36 -5.60
CA GLY A 57 -8.09 20.61 -5.73
C GLY A 57 -8.09 19.31 -4.92
N LEU A 58 -6.94 18.61 -4.87
CA LEU A 58 -6.77 17.44 -4.03
C LEU A 58 -6.74 17.79 -2.54
N ASP A 59 -6.14 18.92 -2.18
CA ASP A 59 -6.10 19.44 -0.81
C ASP A 59 -7.51 19.82 -0.33
N ALA A 60 -8.32 20.44 -1.19
CA ALA A 60 -9.73 20.72 -0.94
C ALA A 60 -10.56 19.44 -0.76
N ALA A 61 -10.22 18.36 -1.48
CA ALA A 61 -10.88 17.06 -1.38
C ALA A 61 -10.51 16.26 -0.10
N ARG A 62 -9.56 16.74 0.71
CA ARG A 62 -9.07 16.04 1.91
C ARG A 62 -10.19 15.56 2.86
N PRO A 63 -11.22 16.36 3.20
CA PRO A 63 -12.30 15.90 4.07
C PRO A 63 -13.09 14.73 3.48
N ALA A 64 -13.40 14.78 2.18
CA ALA A 64 -14.11 13.71 1.47
C ALA A 64 -13.27 12.42 1.39
N LEU A 65 -11.97 12.55 1.14
CA LEU A 65 -11.01 11.43 1.18
C LEU A 65 -10.93 10.80 2.59
N GLY A 66 -10.92 11.63 3.63
CA GLY A 66 -10.98 11.18 5.03
C GLY A 66 -12.26 10.41 5.34
N ALA A 67 -13.42 10.93 4.92
CA ALA A 67 -14.72 10.28 5.09
C ALA A 67 -14.80 8.94 4.32
N ALA A 68 -14.11 8.82 3.19
CA ALA A 68 -13.97 7.58 2.43
C ALA A 68 -12.98 6.57 3.05
N GLY A 69 -12.37 6.88 4.20
CA GLY A 69 -11.47 6.01 4.94
C GLY A 69 -9.98 6.21 4.65
N ASP A 70 -9.59 7.23 3.88
CA ASP A 70 -8.18 7.50 3.59
C ASP A 70 -7.54 8.43 4.63
N LYS A 71 -6.42 7.97 5.21
CA LYS A 71 -5.58 8.77 6.08
C LYS A 71 -4.64 9.66 5.26
N TRP A 72 -4.77 10.96 5.45
CA TRP A 72 -3.92 11.97 4.84
C TRP A 72 -2.55 12.05 5.53
N MET A 73 -1.46 11.86 4.78
CA MET A 73 -0.08 11.90 5.30
C MET A 73 0.71 13.14 4.80
N GLY A 74 0.09 14.03 4.02
CA GLY A 74 0.75 15.19 3.44
C GLY A 74 1.83 14.81 2.42
N THR A 75 2.93 15.56 2.38
CA THR A 75 4.04 15.35 1.42
C THR A 75 4.85 14.10 1.68
N PHE A 76 4.85 13.59 2.92
CA PHE A 76 5.61 12.41 3.34
C PHE A 76 7.04 12.40 2.77
N GLY A 77 7.73 13.54 2.88
CA GLY A 77 9.14 13.69 2.51
C GLY A 77 9.45 13.92 1.03
N LEU A 78 8.47 14.00 0.11
CA LEU A 78 8.74 14.55 -1.24
C LEU A 78 7.82 15.75 -1.51
N PRO A 79 8.37 16.89 -1.95
CA PRO A 79 7.58 18.04 -2.34
C PRO A 79 6.63 17.69 -3.49
N ASN A 80 5.54 18.42 -3.61
CA ASN A 80 4.55 18.25 -4.67
C ASN A 80 3.88 16.87 -4.74
N ARG A 81 3.93 16.09 -3.65
CA ARG A 81 3.17 14.85 -3.49
C ARG A 81 2.12 15.02 -2.39
N ARG A 82 1.02 14.27 -2.50
CA ARG A 82 0.15 13.93 -1.38
C ARG A 82 0.11 12.42 -1.20
N HIS A 83 0.52 11.97 -0.03
CA HIS A 83 0.54 10.56 0.32
C HIS A 83 -0.70 10.24 1.14
N LEU A 84 -1.49 9.26 0.71
CA LEU A 84 -2.67 8.77 1.41
C LEU A 84 -2.50 7.29 1.77
N ARG A 85 -3.17 6.84 2.84
CA ARG A 85 -3.19 5.43 3.25
C ARG A 85 -4.56 5.04 3.76
N ARG A 86 -5.13 3.96 3.24
CA ARG A 86 -6.39 3.42 3.73
C ARG A 86 -6.21 2.39 4.85
N ASP A 87 -5.32 1.42 4.63
CA ASP A 87 -5.02 0.39 5.61
C ASP A 87 -3.66 0.65 6.30
N ALA A 88 -3.74 1.19 7.51
CA ALA A 88 -2.55 1.41 8.33
C ALA A 88 -1.91 0.11 8.83
N ARG A 89 -2.70 -0.95 9.07
CA ARG A 89 -2.21 -2.21 9.66
C ARG A 89 -1.38 -3.00 8.66
N SER A 90 -1.92 -3.23 7.46
CA SER A 90 -1.20 -3.92 6.39
C SER A 90 0.11 -3.21 6.05
N ARG A 91 0.13 -1.87 6.11
CA ARG A 91 1.35 -1.08 5.89
C ARG A 91 2.36 -1.22 7.03
N THR A 92 1.92 -1.21 8.28
CA THR A 92 2.80 -1.42 9.45
C THR A 92 3.39 -2.83 9.44
N ALA A 93 2.58 -3.85 9.19
CA ALA A 93 3.03 -5.24 9.08
C ALA A 93 4.08 -5.40 7.97
N CYS A 94 3.85 -4.76 6.82
CA CYS A 94 4.81 -4.76 5.72
C CYS A 94 6.12 -4.02 6.05
N ALA A 95 6.05 -2.91 6.78
CA ALA A 95 7.24 -2.22 7.25
C ALA A 95 8.04 -3.10 8.22
N ALA A 96 7.38 -3.78 9.16
CA ALA A 96 8.01 -4.70 10.10
C ALA A 96 8.67 -5.89 9.38
N ALA A 97 7.98 -6.50 8.41
CA ALA A 97 8.55 -7.57 7.59
C ALA A 97 9.75 -7.08 6.75
N LYS A 98 9.70 -5.84 6.21
CA LYS A 98 10.85 -5.23 5.52
C LYS A 98 12.04 -5.07 6.47
N ALA A 99 11.83 -4.55 7.66
CA ALA A 99 12.89 -4.35 8.66
C ALA A 99 13.52 -5.68 9.10
N ARG A 100 12.69 -6.69 9.40
CA ARG A 100 13.15 -8.06 9.71
C ARG A 100 14.02 -8.64 8.59
N CYS A 101 13.56 -8.55 7.34
CA CYS A 101 14.33 -9.05 6.20
C CYS A 101 15.60 -8.25 5.92
N LEU A 102 15.64 -6.95 6.22
CA LEU A 102 16.86 -6.16 6.10
C LEU A 102 17.88 -6.60 7.16
N ALA A 103 17.43 -6.85 8.39
CA ALA A 103 18.30 -7.35 9.46
C ALA A 103 18.84 -8.76 9.17
N ALA A 104 18.04 -9.62 8.52
CA ALA A 104 18.46 -10.96 8.13
C ALA A 104 19.34 -10.98 6.87
N CYS A 105 19.21 -9.99 5.99
CA CYS A 105 19.92 -9.89 4.71
C CYS A 105 20.43 -8.45 4.49
N PRO A 106 21.44 -7.99 5.26
CA PRO A 106 21.87 -6.59 5.23
C PRO A 106 22.56 -6.18 3.92
N ASP A 107 23.38 -7.06 3.34
CA ASP A 107 24.22 -6.76 2.16
C ASP A 107 23.82 -7.57 0.91
N ASP A 108 22.76 -8.38 0.99
CA ASP A 108 22.25 -9.16 -0.14
C ASP A 108 20.86 -8.66 -0.55
N HIS A 109 20.85 -7.82 -1.57
CA HIS A 109 19.61 -7.25 -2.12
C HIS A 109 18.67 -8.31 -2.72
N ALA A 110 19.22 -9.39 -3.29
CA ALA A 110 18.42 -10.47 -3.88
C ALA A 110 17.75 -11.29 -2.77
N ALA A 111 18.51 -11.70 -1.75
CA ALA A 111 17.97 -12.41 -0.58
C ALA A 111 16.99 -11.55 0.22
N HIS A 112 17.27 -10.25 0.38
CA HIS A 112 16.32 -9.31 0.98
C HIS A 112 15.02 -9.19 0.16
N GLY A 113 15.16 -9.16 -1.18
CA GLY A 113 14.06 -9.18 -2.14
C GLY A 113 13.17 -10.39 -1.96
N ASP A 114 13.75 -11.58 -1.94
CA ASP A 114 13.04 -12.84 -1.76
C ASP A 114 12.39 -12.93 -0.37
N CYS A 115 13.13 -12.60 0.69
CA CYS A 115 12.64 -12.64 2.07
C CYS A 115 11.38 -11.78 2.26
N LYS A 116 11.40 -10.54 1.75
CA LYS A 116 10.27 -9.63 1.93
C LYS A 116 9.10 -9.95 1.00
N SER A 117 9.26 -10.82 0.01
CA SER A 117 8.18 -11.13 -0.96
C SER A 117 7.25 -12.23 -0.45
N VAL A 118 7.57 -12.86 0.67
CA VAL A 118 6.70 -13.83 1.34
C VAL A 118 5.43 -13.11 1.84
N PRO A 119 4.22 -13.64 1.57
CA PRO A 119 2.98 -13.08 2.09
C PRO A 119 3.02 -12.96 3.61
N ILE A 120 2.52 -11.84 4.12
CA ILE A 120 2.34 -11.64 5.55
C ILE A 120 1.08 -12.41 5.94
N ASP A 121 1.18 -13.31 6.94
CA ASP A 121 0.02 -14.05 7.43
C ASP A 121 -1.09 -13.08 7.86
N ALA A 122 -2.32 -13.31 7.40
CA ALA A 122 -3.48 -12.53 7.80
C ALA A 122 -3.67 -12.50 9.33
N ARG A 123 -3.17 -13.51 10.06
CA ARG A 123 -3.13 -13.54 11.53
C ARG A 123 -2.25 -12.44 12.13
N GLU A 124 -1.13 -12.10 11.49
CA GLU A 124 -0.27 -10.97 11.91
C GLU A 124 -0.94 -9.60 11.66
N THR A 125 -2.01 -9.57 10.85
CA THR A 125 -2.78 -8.34 10.56
C THR A 125 -4.05 -8.19 11.41
N ARG A 126 -4.49 -9.26 12.09
CA ARG A 126 -5.70 -9.28 12.93
C ARG A 126 -5.42 -8.69 14.31
N ALA A 127 -6.26 -7.78 14.80
CA ALA A 127 -6.21 -7.36 16.20
C ALA A 127 -6.37 -8.58 17.13
N PRO A 128 -5.73 -8.63 18.31
CA PRO A 128 -6.15 -9.55 19.34
C PRO A 128 -7.64 -9.29 19.58
N ARG A 129 -8.47 -10.32 19.45
CA ARG A 129 -9.83 -10.26 19.97
C ARG A 129 -9.65 -10.10 21.48
N GLU A 130 -10.06 -8.97 22.04
CA GLU A 130 -10.35 -8.91 23.46
C GLU A 130 -11.46 -9.95 23.69
N SER A 131 -11.09 -11.09 24.27
CA SER A 131 -12.06 -11.98 24.88
C SER A 131 -12.76 -11.17 25.97
N PRO A 132 -14.11 -11.15 26.03
CA PRO A 132 -14.77 -10.62 27.20
C PRO A 132 -14.31 -11.47 28.38
N ALA A 133 -13.67 -10.84 29.36
CA ALA A 133 -13.42 -11.45 30.65
C ALA A 133 -14.80 -11.80 31.25
N LEU A 134 -15.02 -13.09 31.50
CA LEU A 134 -16.09 -13.58 32.37
C LEU A 134 -15.71 -13.31 33.83
#